data_AF-A0A7S3F6M6-F1
#
_entry.id   AF-A0A7S3F6M6-F1
#
_cell.length_a   1.000
_cell.length_b   1.000
_cell.length_c   1.000
_cell.angle_alpha   90.00
_cell.angle_beta   90.00
_cell.angle_gamma   90.00
#
_symmetry.space_group_name_H-M   'P 1'
#
loop_
_entity.id
_entity.type
_entity.pdbx_description
1 polymer ?
#
loop_
_entity_poly.entity_id
_entity_poly.type
_entity_poly.pdbx_seq_one_letter_code
_entity_poly.pdbx_strand_id
1 'polypeptide(L)'
;EAVRPYGAAAAVAGDDVRPLGNRSAALAKLGRFGEALADAERGLRLRPRWAKGHARRGLALFHLGRLHDAEEAFLAGLRVTAAEEGCRDGLAKTRELLALGADDRQRARALFKTGR
;
A
#
# COMPACT_ATOMS: atom_id res chain seq x y z
N GLU A 1 -7.47 32.69 -20.51
CA GLU A 1 -7.84 31.65 -19.54
C GLU A 1 -7.58 30.26 -20.11
N ALA A 2 -7.53 29.24 -19.24
CA ALA A 2 -7.27 27.80 -19.44
C ALA A 2 -5.81 27.34 -19.30
N VAL A 3 -5.27 27.45 -18.08
CA VAL A 3 -4.18 26.56 -17.63
C VAL A 3 -4.78 25.18 -17.37
N ARG A 4 -4.59 24.24 -18.29
CA ARG A 4 -4.83 22.80 -18.05
C ARG A 4 -3.48 22.12 -17.80
N PRO A 5 -3.18 21.68 -16.57
CA PRO A 5 -2.02 20.83 -16.34
C PRO A 5 -2.47 19.50 -15.74
N TYR A 6 -3.06 18.58 -16.51
CA TYR A 6 -3.21 17.20 -16.03
C TYR A 6 -3.14 16.19 -17.16
N GLY A 7 -2.07 15.38 -17.12
CA GLY A 7 -2.21 13.96 -17.42
C GLY A 7 -1.42 13.40 -18.60
N ALA A 8 -0.50 14.14 -19.23
CA ALA A 8 0.35 13.58 -20.26
C ALA A 8 1.73 13.19 -19.70
N ALA A 9 1.86 11.96 -19.20
CA ALA A 9 3.14 11.24 -19.19
C ALA A 9 2.90 9.72 -19.01
N ALA A 10 3.10 9.00 -20.12
CA ALA A 10 3.79 7.70 -20.28
C ALA A 10 3.64 6.63 -19.18
N ALA A 11 3.27 5.38 -19.50
CA ALA A 11 4.05 4.53 -20.39
C ALA A 11 3.22 3.47 -21.12
N VAL A 12 3.66 3.17 -22.33
CA VAL A 12 3.19 2.07 -23.19
C VAL A 12 4.14 0.89 -23.00
N ALA A 13 3.56 -0.29 -22.81
CA ALA A 13 4.11 -1.62 -23.11
C ALA A 13 5.24 -2.13 -22.19
N GLY A 14 4.87 -2.33 -20.92
CA GLY A 14 5.51 -3.29 -20.02
C GLY A 14 4.62 -3.65 -18.81
N ASP A 15 3.32 -3.40 -18.94
CA ASP A 15 2.35 -3.13 -17.85
C ASP A 15 1.78 -4.37 -17.16
N ASP A 16 2.42 -5.52 -17.32
CA ASP A 16 1.94 -6.73 -16.68
C ASP A 16 2.36 -6.77 -15.21
N VAL A 17 1.45 -6.31 -14.34
CA VAL A 17 1.62 -6.41 -12.89
C VAL A 17 1.26 -7.79 -12.32
N ARG A 18 0.82 -8.75 -13.15
CA ARG A 18 0.47 -10.12 -12.70
C ARG A 18 1.65 -10.84 -12.05
N PRO A 19 2.88 -10.85 -12.62
CA PRO A 19 4.03 -11.52 -12.00
C PRO A 19 4.41 -10.88 -10.66
N LEU A 20 4.37 -9.55 -10.57
CA LEU A 20 4.62 -8.81 -9.33
C LEU A 20 3.56 -9.14 -8.27
N GLY A 21 2.29 -9.23 -8.67
CA GLY A 21 1.21 -9.65 -7.79
C GLY A 21 1.36 -11.07 -7.28
N ASN A 22 1.69 -12.01 -8.16
CA ASN A 22 1.87 -13.42 -7.78
C ASN A 22 3.08 -13.59 -6.87
N ARG A 23 4.21 -12.94 -7.19
CA ARG A 23 5.42 -12.98 -6.37
C ARG A 23 5.20 -12.31 -5.01
N SER A 24 4.57 -11.14 -4.97
CA SER A 24 4.17 -10.48 -3.71
C SER A 24 3.28 -11.38 -2.84
N ALA A 25 2.33 -12.10 -3.44
CA ALA A 25 1.50 -13.08 -2.72
C ALA A 25 2.34 -14.22 -2.11
N ALA A 26 3.25 -14.79 -2.90
CA ALA A 26 4.11 -15.88 -2.47
C ALA A 26 5.06 -15.42 -1.36
N LEU A 27 5.68 -14.25 -1.52
CA LEU A 27 6.56 -13.65 -0.52
C LEU A 27 5.82 -13.37 0.80
N ALA A 28 4.59 -12.86 0.74
CA ALA A 28 3.76 -12.66 1.93
C ALA A 28 3.46 -13.98 2.65
N LYS A 29 3.15 -15.06 1.90
CA LYS A 29 2.96 -16.41 2.48
C LYS A 29 4.23 -16.96 3.12
N LEU A 30 5.40 -16.57 2.62
CA LEU A 30 6.70 -16.93 3.18
C LEU A 30 7.15 -16.02 4.35
N GLY A 31 6.32 -15.06 4.78
CA GLY A 31 6.68 -14.09 5.82
C GLY A 31 7.68 -13.02 5.35
N ARG A 32 8.01 -12.97 4.05
CA ARG A 32 8.96 -12.02 3.45
C ARG A 32 8.25 -10.72 3.07
N PHE A 33 7.69 -10.03 4.06
CA PHE A 33 6.80 -8.89 3.84
C PHE A 33 7.50 -7.66 3.25
N GLY A 34 8.79 -7.44 3.55
CA GLY A 34 9.57 -6.34 2.95
C GLY A 34 9.70 -6.46 1.43
N GLU A 35 9.93 -7.66 0.93
CA GLU A 35 10.01 -7.91 -0.52
C GLU A 35 8.62 -7.93 -1.17
N ALA A 36 7.61 -8.46 -0.45
CA ALA A 36 6.22 -8.39 -0.90
C ALA A 36 5.75 -6.94 -1.07
N LEU A 37 6.20 -6.04 -0.20
CA LEU A 37 5.98 -4.59 -0.28
C LEU A 37 6.66 -4.00 -1.51
N ALA A 38 7.95 -4.30 -1.74
CA ALA A 38 8.69 -3.80 -2.88
C ALA A 38 8.03 -4.17 -4.22
N ASP A 39 7.49 -5.39 -4.33
CA ASP A 39 6.74 -5.84 -5.49
C ASP A 39 5.41 -5.13 -5.67
N ALA A 40 4.67 -4.93 -4.57
CA ALA A 40 3.42 -4.18 -4.60
C ALA A 40 3.66 -2.73 -5.04
N GLU A 41 4.68 -2.06 -4.51
CA GLU A 41 5.05 -0.69 -4.88
C GLU A 41 5.53 -0.60 -6.33
N ARG A 42 6.32 -1.57 -6.81
CA ARG A 42 6.72 -1.63 -8.21
C ARG A 42 5.50 -1.78 -9.12
N GLY A 43 4.56 -2.64 -8.76
CA GLY A 43 3.33 -2.82 -9.51
C GLY A 43 2.44 -1.56 -9.49
N LEU A 44 2.42 -0.81 -8.40
CA LEU A 44 1.71 0.47 -8.31
C LEU A 44 2.40 1.60 -9.09
N ARG A 45 3.72 1.59 -9.23
CA ARG A 45 4.44 2.51 -10.13
C ARG A 45 4.11 2.25 -11.60
N LEU A 46 3.97 0.98 -11.98
CA LEU A 46 3.57 0.59 -13.34
C LEU A 46 2.07 0.85 -13.58
N ARG A 47 1.22 0.46 -12.63
CA ARG A 47 -0.23 0.63 -12.70
C ARG A 47 -0.79 1.22 -11.40
N PRO A 48 -0.87 2.57 -11.30
CA PRO A 48 -1.37 3.23 -10.09
C PRO A 48 -2.81 2.87 -9.71
N ARG A 49 -3.63 2.50 -10.71
CA ARG A 49 -5.02 2.05 -10.56
C ARG A 49 -5.14 0.53 -10.36
N TRP A 50 -4.09 -0.14 -9.92
CA TRP A 50 -4.13 -1.56 -9.62
C TRP A 50 -4.70 -1.80 -8.21
N ALA A 51 -5.99 -2.07 -8.13
CA ALA A 51 -6.69 -2.25 -6.85
C ALA A 51 -6.06 -3.35 -5.96
N LYS A 52 -5.77 -4.54 -6.52
CA LYS A 52 -5.04 -5.61 -5.80
C LYS A 52 -3.62 -5.22 -5.38
N GLY A 53 -2.98 -4.28 -6.07
CA GLY A 53 -1.65 -3.77 -5.70
C GLY A 53 -1.68 -3.01 -4.40
N HIS A 54 -2.70 -2.17 -4.22
CA HIS A 54 -2.95 -1.47 -2.95
C HIS A 54 -3.28 -2.44 -1.81
N ALA A 55 -4.10 -3.46 -2.07
CA ALA A 55 -4.39 -4.52 -1.09
C ALA A 55 -3.11 -5.24 -0.64
N ARG A 56 -2.24 -5.60 -1.60
CA ARG A 56 -0.95 -6.26 -1.32
C ARG A 56 0.01 -5.37 -0.55
N ARG A 57 0.09 -4.09 -0.92
CA ARG A 57 0.87 -3.08 -0.19
C ARG A 57 0.39 -2.97 1.26
N GLY A 58 -0.92 -2.81 1.46
CA GLY A 58 -1.51 -2.72 2.80
C GLY A 58 -1.26 -3.97 3.65
N LEU A 59 -1.44 -5.16 3.08
CA LEU A 59 -1.17 -6.41 3.78
C LEU A 59 0.31 -6.55 4.19
N ALA A 60 1.23 -6.22 3.29
CA ALA A 60 2.65 -6.25 3.60
C ALA A 60 3.01 -5.26 4.72
N LEU A 61 2.48 -4.04 4.68
CA LEU A 61 2.70 -3.02 5.71
C LEU A 61 2.11 -3.42 7.07
N PHE A 62 0.91 -4.02 7.06
CA PHE A 62 0.26 -4.54 8.26
C PHE A 62 1.15 -5.57 8.96
N HIS A 63 1.69 -6.54 8.21
CA HIS A 63 2.57 -7.55 8.78
C HIS A 63 3.97 -7.04 9.15
N LEU A 64 4.41 -5.92 8.56
CA LEU A 64 5.62 -5.21 8.99
C LEU A 64 5.39 -4.34 10.25
N GLY A 65 4.16 -4.29 10.78
CA GLY A 65 3.79 -3.47 11.92
C GLY A 65 3.56 -1.98 11.59
N ARG A 66 3.71 -1.60 10.32
CA ARG A 66 3.53 -0.22 9.81
C ARG A 66 2.05 0.08 9.59
N LEU A 67 1.27 0.04 10.67
CA LEU A 67 -0.19 0.02 10.61
C LEU A 67 -0.77 1.28 9.99
N HIS A 68 -0.21 2.46 10.26
CA HIS A 68 -0.68 3.71 9.65
C HIS A 68 -0.45 3.73 8.13
N ASP A 69 0.68 3.20 7.64
CA ASP A 69 0.94 3.11 6.20
C ASP A 69 0.02 2.07 5.55
N ALA A 70 -0.28 1.00 6.29
CA ALA A 70 -1.21 -0.03 5.85
C ALA A 70 -2.62 0.54 5.67
N GLU A 71 -3.09 1.34 6.63
CA GLU A 71 -4.38 2.04 6.53
C GLU A 71 -4.43 2.92 5.27
N GLU A 72 -3.41 3.76 5.04
CA GLU A 72 -3.35 4.62 3.85
C GLU A 72 -3.38 3.80 2.55
N ALA A 73 -2.65 2.67 2.51
CA ALA A 73 -2.64 1.78 1.37
C ALA A 73 -4.01 1.15 1.10
N PHE A 74 -4.69 0.66 2.15
CA PHE A 74 -6.03 0.09 1.99
C PHE A 74 -7.06 1.13 1.56
N LEU A 75 -7.01 2.35 2.11
CA LEU A 75 -7.87 3.45 1.69
C LEU A 75 -7.62 3.84 0.23
N ALA A 76 -6.35 3.88 -0.22
CA ALA A 76 -6.02 4.12 -1.63
C ALA A 76 -6.62 3.03 -2.54
N GLY A 77 -6.56 1.76 -2.12
CA GLY A 77 -7.21 0.65 -2.83
C GLY A 77 -8.72 0.82 -2.96
N LEU A 78 -9.40 1.19 -1.86
CA LEU A 78 -10.85 1.44 -1.86
C LEU A 78 -11.26 2.63 -2.73
N ARG A 79 -10.41 3.65 -2.86
CA ARG A 79 -10.66 4.77 -3.79
C ARG A 79 -10.59 4.35 -5.26
N VAL A 80 -9.73 3.39 -5.58
CA VAL A 80 -9.61 2.84 -6.95
C VAL A 80 -10.79 1.91 -7.24
N THR A 81 -11.11 1.03 -6.30
CA THR A 81 -12.24 0.10 -6.44
C THR A 81 -12.83 -0.14 -5.06
N ALA A 82 -13.99 0.47 -4.82
CA ALA A 82 -14.68 0.39 -3.54
C ALA A 82 -15.04 -1.05 -3.15
N ALA A 83 -15.09 -1.98 -4.11
CA ALA A 83 -15.46 -3.38 -3.96
C ALA A 83 -14.29 -4.35 -3.67
N GLU A 84 -13.04 -3.88 -3.52
CA GLU A 84 -11.95 -4.79 -3.16
C GLU A 84 -12.08 -5.26 -1.70
N GLU A 85 -12.60 -6.47 -1.53
CA GLU A 85 -12.82 -7.14 -0.23
C GLU A 85 -11.55 -7.18 0.63
N GLY A 86 -10.41 -7.54 0.04
CA GLY A 86 -9.13 -7.60 0.76
C GLY A 86 -8.67 -6.25 1.33
N CYS A 87 -9.09 -5.13 0.75
CA CYS A 87 -8.80 -3.81 1.32
C CYS A 87 -9.72 -3.49 2.50
N ARG A 88 -11.00 -3.88 2.45
CA ARG A 88 -11.95 -3.64 3.55
C ARG A 88 -11.57 -4.45 4.79
N ASP A 89 -11.29 -5.74 4.61
CA ASP A 89 -10.91 -6.63 5.71
C ASP A 89 -9.57 -6.23 6.32
N GLY A 90 -8.60 -5.89 5.46
CA GLY A 90 -7.30 -5.38 5.88
C GLY A 90 -7.42 -4.07 6.65
N LEU A 91 -8.25 -3.14 6.18
CA LEU A 91 -8.49 -1.86 6.86
C LEU A 91 -9.16 -2.06 8.22
N ALA A 92 -10.18 -2.92 8.31
CA ALA A 92 -10.87 -3.19 9.57
C ALA A 92 -9.90 -3.73 10.64
N LYS A 93 -9.09 -4.74 10.30
CA LYS A 93 -8.07 -5.31 11.20
C LYS A 93 -6.99 -4.29 11.57
N THR A 94 -6.55 -3.48 10.61
CA THR A 94 -5.55 -2.43 10.85
C THR A 94 -6.06 -1.41 11.87
N ARG A 95 -7.32 -0.96 11.70
CA ARG A 95 -7.96 -0.01 12.62
C ARG A 95 -8.20 -0.58 14.00
N GLU A 96 -8.59 -1.84 14.09
CA GLU A 96 -8.73 -2.53 15.36
C GLU A 96 -7.42 -2.55 16.13
N LEU A 97 -6.31 -2.94 15.47
CA LEU A 97 -4.99 -2.92 16.10
C LEU A 97 -4.55 -1.51 16.51
N LEU A 98 -4.76 -0.51 15.65
CA LEU A 98 -4.48 0.89 16.00
C LEU A 98 -5.29 1.34 17.22
N ALA A 99 -6.59 0.99 17.29
CA ALA A 99 -7.45 1.31 18.42
C ALA A 99 -7.03 0.61 19.73
N LEU A 100 -6.43 -0.59 19.63
CA LEU A 100 -5.85 -1.32 20.77
C LEU A 100 -4.52 -0.72 21.25
N GLY A 101 -4.06 0.40 20.68
CA GLY A 101 -2.78 0.99 21.02
C GLY A 101 -1.60 0.12 20.56
N ALA A 102 -1.83 -0.79 19.60
CA ALA A 102 -0.79 -1.26 18.70
C ALA A 102 -0.46 -0.15 17.70
N ASP A 103 -0.25 1.06 18.21
CA ASP A 103 0.42 2.08 17.44
C ASP A 103 1.78 1.53 17.05
N ASP A 104 2.25 1.93 15.87
CA ASP A 104 3.67 2.06 15.59
C ASP A 104 4.27 2.92 16.71
N ARG A 105 4.53 2.40 17.93
CA ARG A 105 4.71 3.19 19.18
C ARG A 105 5.82 4.25 19.11
N GLN A 106 6.54 4.34 18.00
CA GLN A 106 7.59 5.28 17.72
C GLN A 106 7.57 5.86 16.29
N ARG A 107 6.51 5.71 15.47
CA ARG A 107 6.47 6.21 14.08
C ARG A 107 6.95 7.66 13.96
N ALA A 108 6.76 8.45 15.01
CA ALA A 108 7.27 9.80 15.02
C ALA A 108 7.54 10.40 16.41
N ARG A 109 7.97 9.65 17.44
CA ARG A 109 8.65 10.37 18.54
C ARG A 109 10.00 10.97 18.07
N ALA A 110 10.51 10.49 16.93
CA ALA A 110 11.80 10.83 16.33
C ALA A 110 11.75 11.76 15.10
N LEU A 111 10.62 11.89 14.38
CA LEU A 111 10.55 12.86 13.27
C LEU A 111 10.59 14.33 13.75
N PHE A 112 10.29 14.59 15.04
CA PHE A 112 10.12 15.95 15.59
C PHE A 112 11.06 16.34 16.76
N LYS A 113 12.14 15.60 17.04
CA LYS A 113 13.22 16.12 17.93
C LYS A 113 14.47 16.60 17.19
N THR A 114 14.60 16.34 15.88
CA THR A 114 15.76 16.65 15.03
C THR A 114 15.48 17.69 13.93
N GLY A 115 14.40 18.49 14.07
CA GLY A 115 14.14 19.67 13.24
C GLY A 115 14.39 20.97 14.00
N ARG A 116 15.49 21.05 14.75
CA ARG A 116 16.01 22.31 15.32
C ARG A 116 17.08 22.88 14.40
#